data_AF-A0A7C4MLK8-F1
#
_entry.id   AF-A0A7C4MLK8-F1
#
_cell.length_a   1.000
_cell.length_b   1.000
_cell.length_c   1.000
_cell.angle_alpha   90.00
_cell.angle_beta   90.00
_cell.angle_gamma   90.00
#
_symmetry.space_group_name_H-M   'P 1'
#
loop_
_entity.id
_entity.type
_entity.pdbx_description
1 polymer ?
#
loop_
_entity_poly.entity_id
_entity_poly.type
_entity_poly.pdbx_seq_one_letter_code
_entity_poly.pdbx_strand_id
1 'polypeptide(L)' 'MGIYAFNRKALEFIPENTYFDFPQLIKSLINNNIAVNCYDHKGFWLDIGRPEDYETATTLFDELKSKIL' A
#
# COMPACT_ATOMS: atom_id res chain seq x y z
N MET A 1 5.24 -2.05 -2.52
CA MET A 1 4.24 -0.99 -2.78
C MET A 1 3.06 -1.15 -1.83
N GLY A 2 2.61 -0.08 -1.16
CA GLY A 2 1.63 -0.13 -0.06
C GLY A 2 0.45 0.81 -0.28
N ILE A 3 -0.11 0.84 -1.49
CA ILE A 3 -1.23 1.70 -1.87
C ILE A 3 -2.50 0.86 -1.94
N TYR A 4 -3.54 1.31 -1.27
CA TYR A 4 -4.82 0.60 -1.22
C TYR A 4 -5.98 1.59 -1.32
N ALA A 5 -7.05 1.17 -1.98
CA ALA A 5 -8.30 1.91 -2.07
C ALA A 5 -9.44 1.03 -1.59
N PHE A 6 -10.19 1.49 -0.59
CA PHE A 6 -11.28 0.74 0.02
C PHE A 6 -12.57 1.54 0.05
N ASN A 7 -13.69 0.83 -0.10
CA ASN A 7 -14.98 1.36 0.32
C ASN A 7 -15.05 1.37 1.86
N ARG A 8 -15.72 2.36 2.45
CA ARG A 8 -15.93 2.45 3.91
C ARG A 8 -16.51 1.17 4.53
N LYS A 9 -17.32 0.41 3.78
CA LYS A 9 -17.87 -0.88 4.22
C LYS A 9 -16.80 -1.92 4.64
N ALA A 10 -15.56 -1.78 4.17
CA ALA A 10 -14.48 -2.68 4.59
C ALA A 10 -14.19 -2.60 6.11
N LEU A 11 -14.54 -1.49 6.76
CA LEU A 11 -14.38 -1.32 8.21
C LEU A 11 -15.29 -2.25 9.02
N GLU A 12 -16.41 -2.70 8.47
CA GLU A 12 -17.33 -3.64 9.13
C GLU A 12 -16.70 -5.02 9.38
N PHE A 13 -15.58 -5.32 8.72
CA PHE A 13 -14.85 -6.58 8.83
C PHE A 13 -13.63 -6.51 9.78
N ILE A 14 -13.39 -5.35 10.41
CA ILE A 14 -12.28 -5.17 11.36
C ILE A 14 -12.82 -5.43 12.78
N PRO A 15 -12.31 -6.46 13.49
CA PRO A 15 -12.75 -6.77 14.84
C PRO A 15 -12.23 -5.74 15.85
N GLU A 16 -13.05 -5.47 16.87
CA GLU A 16 -12.65 -4.57 17.96
C GLU A 16 -11.72 -5.26 18.96
N ASN A 17 -10.84 -4.47 19.59
CA ASN A 17 -10.00 -4.86 20.73
C ASN A 17 -9.16 -6.13 20.52
N THR A 18 -8.81 -6.43 19.26
CA THR A 18 -8.03 -7.61 18.90
C THR A 18 -6.94 -7.21 17.92
N TYR A 19 -5.77 -7.84 18.03
CA TYR A 19 -4.74 -7.69 17.00
C TYR A 19 -5.30 -8.15 15.65
N PHE A 20 -5.29 -7.25 14.68
CA PHE A 20 -5.79 -7.50 13.34
C PHE A 20 -4.96 -6.72 12.32
N ASP A 21 -4.27 -7.44 11.44
CA ASP A 21 -3.37 -6.87 10.45
C ASP A 21 -3.99 -6.78 9.06
N PHE A 22 -3.22 -6.21 8.14
CA PHE A 22 -3.67 -5.98 6.78
C PHE A 22 -3.92 -7.29 5.98
N PRO A 23 -3.00 -8.28 5.97
CA PRO A 23 -3.30 -9.60 5.38
C PRO A 23 -4.56 -10.26 5.93
N GLN A 24 -4.84 -10.12 7.23
CA GLN A 24 -6.05 -10.64 7.86
C GLN A 24 -7.30 -9.92 7.32
N LEU A 25 -7.27 -8.60 7.14
CA LEU A 25 -8.38 -7.86 6.52
C LEU A 25 -8.67 -8.37 5.11
N ILE A 26 -7.63 -8.48 4.26
CA ILE A 26 -7.81 -8.94 2.87
C ILE A 26 -8.42 -10.35 2.83
N LYS A 27 -7.91 -11.27 3.66
CA LYS A 27 -8.46 -12.63 3.77
C LYS A 27 -9.92 -12.61 4.26
N SER A 28 -10.24 -11.77 5.25
CA SER A 28 -11.61 -11.62 5.78
C SER A 28 -12.59 -11.17 4.68
N LEU A 29 -12.21 -10.17 3.87
CA LEU A 29 -13.03 -9.68 2.76
C LEU A 29 -13.27 -10.79 1.71
N ILE A 30 -12.23 -11.50 1.30
CA ILE A 30 -12.34 -12.61 0.33
C ILE A 30 -13.24 -13.72 0.88
N ASN A 31 -13.06 -14.13 2.14
CA ASN A 31 -13.86 -15.18 2.77
C ASN A 31 -15.35 -14.81 2.88
N ASN A 32 -15.66 -13.51 2.96
CA ASN A 32 -17.02 -12.99 2.97
C ASN A 32 -17.56 -12.66 1.56
N ASN A 33 -16.91 -13.16 0.50
CA ASN A 33 -17.27 -12.91 -0.90
C ASN A 33 -17.31 -11.42 -1.29
N ILE A 34 -16.55 -10.57 -0.60
CA ILE A 34 -16.35 -9.18 -0.99
C ILE A 34 -15.26 -9.13 -2.06
N ALA A 35 -15.55 -8.43 -3.16
CA ALA A 35 -14.62 -8.31 -4.28
C ALA A 35 -13.32 -7.59 -3.84
N VAL A 36 -12.19 -8.27 -4.03
CA VAL A 36 -10.84 -7.71 -3.87
C VAL A 36 -10.13 -7.83 -5.21
N ASN A 37 -9.71 -6.69 -5.77
CA ASN A 37 -9.01 -6.64 -7.04
C ASN A 37 -7.60 -6.06 -6.85
N CYS A 38 -6.67 -6.52 -7.67
CA CYS A 38 -5.31 -6.00 -7.72
C CYS A 38 -5.12 -5.17 -8.99
N TYR A 39 -4.38 -4.08 -8.85
CA TYR A 39 -3.93 -3.28 -9.98
C TYR A 39 -2.41 -3.43 -10.13
N ASP A 40 -1.97 -3.93 -11.28
CA ASP A 40 -0.55 -4.07 -11.59
C ASP A 40 0.03 -2.72 -12.02
N HIS A 41 0.73 -2.08 -11.09
CA HIS A 41 1.37 -0.79 -11.34
C HIS A 41 2.70 -0.99 -12.07
N LYS A 42 2.80 -0.40 -13.26
CA LYS A 42 3.99 -0.49 -14.13
C LYS A 42 5.03 0.61 -13.89
N GLY A 43 4.80 1.48 -12.92
CA GLY A 43 5.73 2.54 -12.58
C GLY A 43 6.82 2.08 -11.62
N PHE A 44 7.74 3.00 -11.35
CA PHE A 44 8.86 2.78 -10.46
C PHE A 44 8.44 3.00 -9.00
N TRP A 45 8.90 2.12 -8.10
CA TRP A 45 8.62 2.19 -6.67
C TRP A 45 9.87 1.82 -5.87
N LEU A 46 10.15 2.58 -4.81
CA LEU A 46 11.25 2.35 -3.88
C LEU A 46 10.71 2.13 -2.46
N ASP A 47 11.28 1.18 -1.74
CA ASP A 47 10.97 0.89 -0.35
C ASP A 47 11.88 1.71 0.58
N ILE A 48 11.55 2.98 0.80
CA ILE A 48 12.36 3.89 1.63
C ILE A 48 12.45 3.50 3.12
N GLY A 49 11.79 2.40 3.54
CA GLY A 49 12.06 1.77 4.82
C GLY A 49 13.44 1.06 4.86
N ARG A 50 14.06 0.82 3.70
CA ARG A 50 15.40 0.28 3.55
C ARG A 50 16.40 1.42 3.33
N PRO A 51 17.54 1.46 4.03
CA PRO A 51 18.53 2.54 3.87
C PRO A 51 18.99 2.74 2.42
N GLU A 52 19.23 1.65 1.69
CA GLU A 52 19.72 1.67 0.30
C GLU A 52 18.70 2.32 -0.67
N ASP A 53 17.43 1.95 -0.54
CA ASP A 53 16.35 2.54 -1.35
C ASP A 53 16.09 4.00 -0.96
N TYR A 54 16.29 4.37 0.30
CA TYR A 54 16.20 5.75 0.76
C TYR A 54 17.29 6.66 0.14
N GLU A 55 18.55 6.20 0.14
CA GLU A 55 19.66 6.92 -0.50
C GLU A 55 19.42 7.09 -2.01
N THR A 56 18.93 6.03 -2.65
CA THR A 56 18.55 6.03 -4.07
C THR A 56 17.41 7.03 -4.33
N ALA A 57 16.34 7.00 -3.52
CA ALA A 57 15.20 7.90 -3.66
C ALA A 57 15.61 9.38 -3.52
N THR A 58 16.52 9.68 -2.59
CA THR A 58 17.04 11.04 -2.36
C THR A 58 17.77 11.55 -3.60
N THR A 59 18.69 10.75 -4.14
CA THR A 59 19.47 11.10 -5.34
C THR A 59 18.54 11.33 -6.54
N LEU A 60 17.62 10.40 -6.80
CA LEU A 60 16.66 10.52 -7.91
C LEU A 60 15.75 11.73 -7.75
N PHE A 61 15.32 12.05 -6.52
CA PHE A 61 14.46 13.21 -6.28
C PHE A 61 15.19 14.52 -6.63
N ASP A 62 16.45 14.68 -6.24
CA ASP A 62 17.23 15.88 -6.57
C ASP A 62 17.40 16.06 -8.08
N GLU A 63 17.63 14.97 -8.83
CA GLU A 63 17.72 14.98 -10.29
C GLU A 63 16.38 15.32 -10.96
N LEU A 64 15.27 14.84 -10.40
CA LEU A 64 13.93 14.97 -10.99
C LEU A 64 13.17 16.21 -10.53
N LYS A 65 13.65 16.90 -9.49
CA LYS A 65 12.95 17.98 -8.80
C LYS A 65 12.32 19.01 -9.74
N SER A 66 13.06 19.46 -10.76
CA SER A 66 12.59 20.46 -11.73
C SER A 66 11.46 20.01 -12.66
N LYS A 67 11.17 18.70 -12.71
CA LYS A 67 10.14 18.10 -13.57
C LYS A 67 8.88 17.72 -12.81
N ILE A 68 8.99 17.49 -11.50
CA ILE A 68 7.90 16.96 -10.66
C ILE A 68 7.39 17.97 -9.63
N LEU A 69 8.06 19.13 -9.49
CA LEU A 69 7.68 20.28 -8.68
C LEU A 69 7.92 21.57 -9.48
#